data_AF-V9M2Y7-F1
#
_entry.id   AF-V9M2Y7-F1
#
_cell.length_a   1.000
_cell.length_b   1.000
_cell.length_c   1.000
_cell.angle_alpha   90.00
_cell.angle_beta   90.00
_cell.angle_gamma   90.00
#
_symmetry.space_group_name_H-M   'P 1'
#
loop_
_entity.id
_entity.type
_entity.pdbx_description
1 polymer ?
#
loop_
_entity_poly.entity_id
_entity_poly.type
_entity_poly.pdbx_seq_one_letter_code
_entity_poly.pdbx_strand_id
1 'polypeptide(L)'
;ICPFAYAHVDTPKGDLNFDKNQKSTGWILTNSQMYPAGGYEWFNPNAHNGEAHFYMECANMGLCDRQTGLCLCFPGFEGSACQRAMCPNACSGHGICQSMEQIANTATGTLVGKPVGKISTTYNLWDAKLGYGCKCDSWYFGPDCSRRRCKVGVDPLYEAAGTPIYETFLLSAYLIPATGALDQANSWVRLRVFDFWGESYITEKIYVVDDASINPSTAVENALLSLPNSVISSVNCEAPGTAGSFSKGISIPKVTSGVGISVACQFIGNPGEMRLPEIYDYYMATTLSSVSTQQTSDVTVQVTASTFRGENSDLCASKSVYTATSIATNTVVSIATVATGSPALEFAAFALVKIRDQILLVTSVQTTVSFTLVYPYKGITIAANTPVFYASGVTVAADTAAQIAAWAIGSNVFTVSAAPGQLVAGNLIFVENAFFYVRSVDATGLTVKVDRNFNGNAAGGVAISANQDLYIVTIADPPTGSYNYVSECSGR
;
A
#
# COMPACT_ATOMS: atom_id res chain seq x y z
N ILE A 1 -22.42 43.36 -18.32
CA ILE A 1 -21.83 42.47 -19.33
C ILE A 1 -21.52 41.17 -18.61
N CYS A 2 -21.97 40.03 -19.12
CA CYS A 2 -21.71 38.76 -18.46
C CYS A 2 -20.31 38.25 -18.81
N PRO A 3 -19.73 37.37 -17.97
CA PRO A 3 -18.43 36.80 -18.23
C PRO A 3 -18.45 35.85 -19.44
N PHE A 4 -17.28 35.74 -20.08
CA PHE A 4 -17.03 34.86 -21.22
C PHE A 4 -16.09 33.73 -20.80
N ALA A 5 -16.31 32.54 -21.34
CA ALA A 5 -15.45 31.39 -21.14
C ALA A 5 -15.52 30.46 -22.35
N TYR A 6 -14.61 29.48 -22.41
CA TYR A 6 -14.64 28.44 -23.45
C TYR A 6 -15.98 27.70 -23.44
N ALA A 7 -16.59 27.58 -24.61
CA ALA A 7 -17.90 26.94 -24.74
C ALA A 7 -17.82 25.42 -24.62
N HIS A 8 -18.78 24.81 -23.93
CA HIS A 8 -18.88 23.35 -23.89
C HIS A 8 -19.33 22.77 -25.24
N VAL A 9 -20.13 23.53 -25.99
CA VAL A 9 -20.58 23.21 -27.34
C VAL A 9 -20.67 24.50 -28.15
N ASP A 10 -20.34 24.43 -29.43
CA ASP A 10 -20.54 25.55 -30.37
C ASP A 10 -21.97 25.51 -30.92
N THR A 11 -22.97 25.57 -30.03
CA THR A 11 -24.34 25.78 -30.49
C THR A 11 -24.44 27.15 -31.16
N PRO A 12 -25.15 27.25 -32.30
CA PRO A 12 -25.40 28.51 -32.98
C PRO A 12 -25.95 29.56 -32.00
N LYS A 13 -25.50 30.81 -32.11
CA LYS A 13 -25.99 31.94 -31.30
C LYS A 13 -27.43 32.34 -31.64
N GLY A 14 -28.03 31.67 -32.62
CA GLY A 14 -29.33 32.00 -33.18
C GLY A 14 -29.24 33.08 -34.25
N ASP A 15 -30.42 33.55 -34.67
CA ASP A 15 -30.57 34.67 -35.60
C ASP A 15 -30.35 35.98 -34.83
N LEU A 16 -29.14 36.52 -34.93
CA LEU A 16 -28.72 37.72 -34.21
C LEU A 16 -29.05 39.00 -34.98
N ASN A 17 -29.16 38.92 -36.32
CA ASN A 17 -29.44 40.05 -37.19
C ASN A 17 -30.94 40.19 -37.55
N PHE A 18 -31.79 39.27 -37.08
CA PHE A 18 -33.24 39.19 -37.30
C PHE A 18 -33.67 38.98 -38.76
N ASP A 19 -32.80 38.37 -39.59
CA ASP A 19 -33.10 38.09 -40.99
C ASP A 19 -33.83 36.74 -41.23
N LYS A 20 -34.17 36.03 -40.14
CA LYS A 20 -34.77 34.68 -40.10
C LYS A 20 -33.87 33.58 -40.66
N ASN A 21 -32.58 33.84 -40.85
CA ASN A 21 -31.59 32.89 -41.33
C ASN A 21 -30.42 32.79 -40.34
N GLN A 22 -30.43 31.74 -39.54
CA GLN A 22 -29.38 31.47 -38.55
C GLN A 22 -28.00 31.14 -39.15
N LYS A 23 -27.84 31.11 -40.49
CA LYS A 23 -26.62 30.72 -41.21
C LYS A 23 -25.98 31.89 -41.96
N SER A 24 -26.09 33.11 -41.44
CA SER A 24 -25.38 34.25 -42.03
C SER A 24 -23.87 34.00 -42.06
N THR A 25 -23.27 34.22 -43.23
CA THR A 25 -21.83 33.98 -43.44
C THR A 25 -21.01 35.20 -43.01
N GLY A 26 -19.87 34.96 -42.35
CA GLY A 26 -18.92 36.00 -41.98
C GLY A 26 -19.27 36.72 -40.67
N TRP A 27 -18.60 37.86 -40.44
CA TRP A 27 -18.81 38.69 -39.26
C TRP A 27 -20.03 39.61 -39.45
N ILE A 28 -20.94 39.59 -38.50
CA ILE A 28 -22.14 40.44 -38.45
C ILE A 28 -22.10 41.34 -37.21
N LEU A 29 -23.03 42.30 -37.06
CA LEU A 29 -23.18 43.13 -35.85
C LEU A 29 -21.89 43.83 -35.36
N THR A 30 -21.07 44.34 -36.29
CA THR A 30 -19.89 45.16 -35.98
C THR A 30 -20.28 46.43 -35.22
N ASN A 31 -19.44 46.88 -34.28
CA ASN A 31 -19.70 48.04 -33.42
C ASN A 31 -20.93 47.90 -32.51
N SER A 32 -21.40 46.67 -32.23
CA SER A 32 -22.41 46.46 -31.21
C SER A 32 -21.79 46.54 -29.81
N GLN A 33 -22.59 46.97 -28.82
CA GLN A 33 -22.14 47.02 -27.42
C GLN A 33 -21.69 45.65 -26.89
N MET A 34 -22.29 44.57 -27.42
CA MET A 34 -22.00 43.19 -27.03
C MET A 34 -20.86 42.57 -27.83
N TYR A 35 -20.74 42.88 -29.11
CA TYR A 35 -19.68 42.42 -30.00
C TYR A 35 -19.03 43.61 -30.73
N PRO A 36 -18.16 44.38 -30.05
CA PRO A 36 -17.53 45.56 -30.65
C PRO A 36 -16.75 45.22 -31.91
N ALA A 37 -16.09 44.05 -31.93
CA ALA A 37 -15.34 43.52 -33.06
C ALA A 37 -16.20 42.76 -34.10
N GLY A 38 -17.52 42.70 -33.91
CA GLY A 38 -18.43 41.85 -34.69
C GLY A 38 -18.70 40.48 -34.05
N GLY A 39 -19.87 39.92 -34.34
CA GLY A 39 -20.33 38.59 -33.94
C GLY A 39 -20.55 37.67 -35.14
N TYR A 40 -21.08 36.48 -34.89
CA TYR A 40 -21.41 35.46 -35.89
C TYR A 40 -22.56 34.61 -35.37
N GLU A 41 -23.34 33.97 -36.26
CA GLU A 41 -24.55 33.23 -35.87
C GLU A 41 -24.31 31.72 -35.76
N TRP A 42 -23.78 31.10 -36.81
CA TRP A 42 -23.65 29.65 -36.89
C TRP A 42 -22.24 29.14 -36.58
N PHE A 43 -21.27 29.38 -37.47
CA PHE A 43 -19.87 29.01 -37.26
C PHE A 43 -19.00 30.25 -37.14
N ASN A 44 -17.97 30.17 -36.28
CA ASN A 44 -16.96 31.21 -36.21
C ASN A 44 -16.24 31.31 -37.58
N PRO A 45 -16.23 32.47 -38.25
CA PRO A 45 -15.60 32.64 -39.56
C PRO A 45 -14.10 32.32 -39.58
N ASN A 46 -13.44 32.37 -38.41
CA ASN A 46 -12.01 32.10 -38.25
C ASN A 46 -11.71 30.70 -37.68
N ALA A 47 -12.71 29.83 -37.56
CA ALA A 47 -12.50 28.48 -37.02
C ALA A 47 -11.53 27.67 -37.88
N HIS A 48 -10.50 27.10 -37.25
CA HIS A 48 -9.65 26.10 -37.90
C HIS A 48 -10.34 24.74 -37.98
N ASN A 49 -9.85 23.86 -38.86
CA ASN A 49 -10.38 22.51 -38.97
C ASN A 49 -10.16 21.71 -37.67
N GLY A 50 -11.24 21.23 -37.05
CA GLY A 50 -11.19 20.57 -35.75
C GLY A 50 -11.17 21.53 -34.54
N GLU A 51 -11.31 22.84 -34.77
CA GLU A 51 -11.54 23.81 -33.71
C GLU A 51 -13.04 23.92 -33.43
N ALA A 52 -13.43 23.41 -32.29
CA ALA A 52 -14.70 23.70 -31.65
C ALA A 52 -14.38 24.24 -30.24
N HIS A 53 -15.29 24.95 -29.58
CA HIS A 53 -15.15 25.52 -28.21
C HIS A 53 -14.54 26.92 -28.15
N PHE A 54 -15.20 27.92 -28.76
CA PHE A 54 -14.74 29.31 -28.69
C PHE A 54 -15.10 30.01 -27.37
N TYR A 55 -14.47 31.15 -27.09
CA TYR A 55 -14.91 32.02 -25.99
C TYR A 55 -16.30 32.58 -26.26
N MET A 56 -17.25 32.21 -25.42
CA MET A 56 -18.66 32.56 -25.53
C MET A 56 -19.17 33.12 -24.22
N GLU A 57 -20.15 34.03 -24.31
CA GLU A 57 -20.83 34.56 -23.15
C GLU A 57 -21.51 33.40 -22.39
N CYS A 58 -21.27 33.31 -21.09
CA CYS A 58 -21.78 32.22 -20.25
C CYS A 58 -21.44 30.81 -20.79
N ALA A 59 -20.28 30.65 -21.45
CA ALA A 59 -19.78 29.38 -22.00
C ALA A 59 -20.79 28.65 -22.93
N ASN A 60 -21.76 29.38 -23.48
CA ASN A 60 -22.88 28.82 -24.23
C ASN A 60 -23.73 27.79 -23.43
N MET A 61 -23.57 27.76 -22.10
CA MET A 61 -24.25 26.85 -21.16
C MET A 61 -25.03 27.61 -20.08
N GLY A 62 -25.43 28.84 -20.39
CA GLY A 62 -26.28 29.65 -19.55
C GLY A 62 -26.82 30.87 -20.28
N LEU A 63 -27.78 31.52 -19.64
CA LEU A 63 -28.36 32.77 -20.12
C LEU A 63 -27.77 33.94 -19.34
N CYS A 64 -27.34 34.98 -20.04
CA CYS A 64 -26.89 36.19 -19.37
C CYS A 64 -28.08 36.99 -18.83
N ASP A 65 -28.15 37.18 -17.52
CA ASP A 65 -29.02 38.19 -16.93
C ASP A 65 -28.39 39.57 -17.12
N ARG A 66 -29.01 40.38 -17.98
CA ARG A 66 -28.52 41.71 -18.34
C ARG A 66 -28.65 42.73 -17.21
N GLN A 67 -29.54 42.51 -16.24
CA GLN A 67 -29.74 43.43 -15.11
C GLN A 67 -28.61 43.29 -14.10
N THR A 68 -28.21 42.05 -13.79
CA THR A 68 -27.17 41.76 -12.80
C THR A 68 -25.78 41.60 -13.42
N GLY A 69 -25.70 41.25 -14.71
CA GLY A 69 -24.45 40.88 -15.37
C GLY A 69 -23.94 39.49 -14.97
N LEU A 70 -24.81 38.65 -14.39
CA LEU A 70 -24.48 37.28 -13.98
C LEU A 70 -25.04 36.25 -14.97
N CYS A 71 -24.35 35.12 -15.09
CA CYS A 71 -24.82 34.00 -15.90
C CYS A 71 -25.77 33.09 -15.11
N LEU A 72 -26.93 32.79 -15.69
CA LEU A 72 -27.89 31.79 -15.21
C LEU A 72 -27.59 30.47 -15.92
N CYS A 73 -26.88 29.57 -15.25
CA CYS A 73 -26.41 28.32 -15.84
C CYS A 73 -27.54 27.31 -16.06
N PHE A 74 -27.44 26.56 -17.15
CA PHE A 74 -28.33 25.43 -17.40
C PHE A 74 -28.05 24.28 -16.42
N PRO A 75 -29.04 23.39 -16.18
CA PRO A 75 -28.85 22.25 -15.30
C PRO A 75 -27.62 21.42 -15.68
N GLY A 76 -26.78 21.11 -14.69
CA GLY A 76 -25.54 20.38 -14.90
C GLY A 76 -24.31 21.25 -15.18
N PHE A 77 -24.45 22.58 -15.20
CA PHE A 77 -23.35 23.53 -15.37
C PHE A 77 -23.30 24.56 -14.24
N GLU A 78 -22.09 24.99 -13.91
CA GLU A 78 -21.85 25.97 -12.85
C GLU A 78 -20.57 26.78 -13.11
N GLY A 79 -20.25 27.67 -12.17
CA GLY A 79 -19.18 28.66 -12.30
C GLY A 79 -19.72 30.02 -12.74
N SER A 80 -18.89 31.05 -12.62
CA SER A 80 -19.28 32.44 -12.92
C SER A 80 -19.75 32.65 -14.37
N ALA A 81 -19.27 31.81 -15.30
CA ALA A 81 -19.62 31.81 -16.71
C ALA A 81 -20.19 30.48 -17.17
N CYS A 82 -20.69 29.62 -16.26
CA CYS A 82 -21.23 28.29 -16.61
C CYS A 82 -20.23 27.36 -17.32
N GLN A 83 -18.94 27.60 -17.08
CA GLN A 83 -17.82 26.97 -17.77
C GLN A 83 -17.39 25.62 -17.19
N ARG A 84 -18.04 25.18 -16.12
CA ARG A 84 -17.72 23.91 -15.45
C ARG A 84 -18.94 23.02 -15.49
N ALA A 85 -18.75 21.76 -15.85
CA ALA A 85 -19.74 20.74 -15.52
C ALA A 85 -19.89 20.66 -14.00
N MET A 86 -21.12 20.53 -13.51
CA MET A 86 -21.41 20.38 -12.10
C MET A 86 -21.09 18.95 -11.67
N CYS A 87 -20.41 18.79 -10.54
CA CYS A 87 -20.25 17.48 -9.93
C CYS A 87 -21.59 16.97 -9.37
N PRO A 88 -21.98 15.72 -9.64
CA PRO A 88 -23.20 15.13 -9.10
C PRO A 88 -23.28 15.28 -7.57
N ASN A 89 -24.41 15.77 -7.06
CA ASN A 89 -24.68 15.97 -5.63
C ASN A 89 -23.58 16.70 -4.85
N ALA A 90 -22.77 17.54 -5.51
CA ALA A 90 -21.58 18.14 -4.91
C ALA A 90 -20.67 17.10 -4.21
N CYS A 91 -20.50 15.93 -4.83
CA CYS A 91 -19.75 14.79 -4.30
C CYS A 91 -20.24 14.30 -2.93
N SER A 92 -21.53 14.52 -2.63
CA SER A 92 -22.22 14.10 -1.41
C SER A 92 -21.53 14.54 -0.10
N GLY A 93 -20.65 15.56 -0.15
CA GLY A 93 -19.84 15.98 0.99
C GLY A 93 -18.70 15.02 1.37
N HIS A 94 -18.41 14.02 0.54
CA HIS A 94 -17.39 12.99 0.73
C HIS A 94 -16.37 12.96 -0.42
N GLY A 95 -16.10 14.12 -1.00
CA GLY A 95 -15.13 14.26 -2.07
C GLY A 95 -14.97 15.69 -2.54
N ILE A 96 -13.98 15.88 -3.41
CA ILE A 96 -13.65 17.18 -4.00
C ILE A 96 -14.01 17.14 -5.48
N CYS A 97 -14.76 18.15 -5.92
CA CYS A 97 -15.07 18.34 -7.33
C CYS A 97 -13.82 18.85 -8.07
N GLN A 98 -13.29 18.06 -8.99
CA GLN A 98 -12.05 18.34 -9.72
C GLN A 98 -12.26 18.20 -11.22
N SER A 99 -11.47 18.92 -12.02
CA SER A 99 -11.49 18.76 -13.48
C SER A 99 -10.90 17.41 -13.91
N MET A 100 -11.24 16.93 -15.11
CA MET A 100 -10.67 15.69 -15.66
C MET A 100 -9.14 15.73 -15.73
N GLU A 101 -8.56 16.89 -16.07
CA GLU A 101 -7.10 17.13 -16.01
C GLU A 101 -6.56 16.89 -14.60
N GLN A 102 -7.19 17.48 -13.59
CA GLN A 102 -6.78 17.33 -12.21
C GLN A 102 -6.89 15.88 -11.77
N ILE A 103 -7.99 15.20 -12.07
CA ILE A 103 -8.18 13.79 -11.72
C ILE A 103 -7.12 12.90 -12.39
N ALA A 104 -6.83 13.12 -13.68
CA ALA A 104 -5.82 12.38 -14.42
C ALA A 104 -4.39 12.61 -13.88
N ASN A 105 -4.08 13.86 -13.52
CA ASN A 105 -2.82 14.23 -12.88
C ASN A 105 -2.75 13.81 -11.40
N THR A 106 -3.87 13.48 -10.77
CA THR A 106 -3.94 12.97 -9.38
C THR A 106 -3.71 11.45 -9.31
N ALA A 107 -3.10 10.85 -10.32
CA ALA A 107 -2.78 9.42 -10.33
C ALA A 107 -1.45 9.05 -9.65
N THR A 108 -0.60 10.02 -9.28
CA THR A 108 0.16 9.82 -8.04
C THR A 108 -0.88 9.77 -6.93
N GLY A 109 -0.88 8.69 -6.13
CA GLY A 109 -1.64 8.68 -4.89
C GLY A 109 -1.46 10.02 -4.16
N THR A 110 -2.28 10.25 -3.14
CA THR A 110 -1.84 11.11 -2.04
C THR A 110 -0.33 10.89 -1.81
N LEU A 111 0.44 11.90 -1.38
CA LEU A 111 1.91 11.84 -1.13
C LEU A 111 2.39 10.66 -0.24
N VAL A 112 1.49 9.74 0.08
CA VAL A 112 1.43 8.70 1.08
C VAL A 112 0.69 7.42 0.59
N GLY A 113 0.10 7.37 -0.61
CA GLY A 113 -0.65 6.20 -1.11
C GLY A 113 0.20 5.09 -1.74
N LYS A 114 -0.28 3.84 -1.64
CA LYS A 114 0.30 2.67 -2.32
C LYS A 114 0.05 2.80 -3.84
N PRO A 115 1.08 2.89 -4.71
CA PRO A 115 0.90 3.05 -6.15
C PRO A 115 0.52 1.71 -6.78
N VAL A 116 -0.69 1.22 -6.53
CA VAL A 116 -1.20 0.05 -7.25
C VAL A 116 -1.94 0.56 -8.48
N GLY A 117 -1.30 0.44 -9.65
CA GLY A 117 -1.95 0.58 -10.96
C GLY A 117 -2.38 2.00 -11.39
N LYS A 118 -2.05 3.05 -10.64
CA LYS A 118 -2.32 4.44 -11.05
C LYS A 118 -1.07 5.10 -11.61
N ILE A 119 -0.96 5.10 -12.93
CA ILE A 119 0.07 5.87 -13.65
C ILE A 119 -0.47 7.28 -13.81
N SER A 120 0.28 8.30 -13.35
CA SER A 120 -0.05 9.70 -13.66
C SER A 120 -0.12 9.86 -15.16
N THR A 121 -1.31 10.15 -15.67
CA THR A 121 -1.55 10.31 -17.10
C THR A 121 -1.94 11.76 -17.34
N THR A 122 -1.24 12.42 -18.25
CA THR A 122 -1.60 13.79 -18.64
C THR A 122 -2.82 13.72 -19.55
N TYR A 123 -3.97 14.19 -19.07
CA TYR A 123 -5.15 14.37 -19.88
C TYR A 123 -5.23 15.84 -20.34
N ASN A 124 -4.93 16.08 -21.62
CA ASN A 124 -4.86 17.41 -22.23
C ASN A 124 -5.82 17.59 -23.41
N LEU A 125 -6.88 16.77 -23.50
CA LEU A 125 -7.94 16.96 -24.48
C LEU A 125 -8.78 18.20 -24.15
N TRP A 126 -9.62 18.64 -25.09
CA TRP A 126 -10.37 19.90 -24.98
C TRP A 126 -11.26 19.99 -23.72
N ASP A 127 -11.81 18.85 -23.28
CA ASP A 127 -12.71 18.73 -22.13
C ASP A 127 -11.94 18.62 -20.81
N ALA A 128 -10.61 18.58 -20.83
CA ALA A 128 -9.80 18.35 -19.63
C ALA A 128 -10.05 19.38 -18.51
N LYS A 129 -10.38 20.63 -18.87
CA LYS A 129 -10.69 21.72 -17.93
C LYS A 129 -12.18 22.05 -17.80
N LEU A 130 -13.02 21.38 -18.60
CA LEU A 130 -14.46 21.64 -18.70
C LEU A 130 -15.28 20.51 -18.07
N GLY A 131 -14.82 19.27 -18.24
CA GLY A 131 -15.35 18.08 -17.59
C GLY A 131 -14.89 18.04 -16.13
N TYR A 132 -15.84 17.83 -15.22
CA TYR A 132 -15.61 17.72 -13.79
C TYR A 132 -16.15 16.39 -13.28
N GLY A 133 -15.48 15.87 -12.26
CA GLY A 133 -15.87 14.64 -11.59
C GLY A 133 -15.51 14.71 -10.12
N CYS A 134 -16.09 13.79 -9.35
CA CYS A 134 -15.81 13.69 -7.94
C CYS A 134 -14.57 12.85 -7.69
N LYS A 135 -13.54 13.45 -7.10
CA LYS A 135 -12.49 12.70 -6.41
C LYS A 135 -12.99 12.40 -5.00
N CYS A 136 -13.44 11.17 -4.79
CA CYS A 136 -13.94 10.76 -3.49
C CYS A 136 -12.84 10.70 -2.43
N ASP A 137 -13.21 11.04 -1.21
CA ASP A 137 -12.44 10.73 -0.02
C ASP A 137 -12.35 9.21 0.14
N SER A 138 -11.33 8.73 0.85
CA SER A 138 -11.19 7.28 0.98
C SER A 138 -12.37 6.70 1.75
N TRP A 139 -12.64 5.42 1.50
CA TRP A 139 -13.88 4.74 1.85
C TRP A 139 -15.12 5.15 1.06
N TYR A 140 -15.11 6.23 0.28
CA TYR A 140 -16.23 6.58 -0.59
C TYR A 140 -15.93 6.28 -2.06
N PHE A 141 -16.96 5.91 -2.79
CA PHE A 141 -16.86 5.59 -4.21
C PHE A 141 -18.19 5.85 -4.92
N GLY A 142 -18.16 5.68 -6.25
CA GLY A 142 -19.27 6.01 -7.13
C GLY A 142 -19.07 7.38 -7.79
N PRO A 143 -19.97 7.75 -8.72
CA PRO A 143 -19.84 8.98 -9.49
C PRO A 143 -20.04 10.25 -8.64
N ASP A 144 -20.75 10.14 -7.52
CA ASP A 144 -21.07 11.24 -6.59
C ASP A 144 -20.52 11.00 -5.18
N CYS A 145 -19.69 9.97 -4.98
CA CYS A 145 -19.16 9.59 -3.67
C CYS A 145 -20.21 9.25 -2.60
N SER A 146 -21.44 8.89 -3.00
CA SER A 146 -22.52 8.51 -2.08
C SER A 146 -22.37 7.10 -1.51
N ARG A 147 -21.56 6.24 -2.13
CA ARG A 147 -21.41 4.83 -1.74
C ARG A 147 -20.19 4.64 -0.89
N ARG A 148 -20.30 3.87 0.19
CA ARG A 148 -19.19 3.52 1.07
C ARG A 148 -18.64 2.15 0.72
N ARG A 149 -17.32 2.03 0.55
CA ARG A 149 -16.62 0.76 0.39
C ARG A 149 -16.85 -0.11 1.61
N CYS A 150 -17.06 -1.39 1.40
CA CYS A 150 -17.10 -2.34 2.50
C CYS A 150 -15.73 -2.43 3.19
N LYS A 151 -15.75 -2.82 4.46
CA LYS A 151 -14.53 -3.26 5.14
C LYS A 151 -13.98 -4.49 4.45
N VAL A 152 -12.66 -4.54 4.36
CA VAL A 152 -11.96 -5.74 3.89
C VAL A 152 -11.79 -6.71 5.05
N GLY A 153 -11.76 -7.99 4.75
CA GLY A 153 -11.51 -9.02 5.75
C GLY A 153 -11.14 -10.34 5.10
N VAL A 154 -10.84 -11.31 5.95
CA VAL A 154 -10.58 -12.68 5.52
C VAL A 154 -11.91 -13.33 5.18
N ASP A 155 -11.97 -13.98 4.02
CA ASP A 155 -13.07 -14.83 3.62
C ASP A 155 -13.32 -15.92 4.69
N PRO A 156 -14.51 -15.99 5.30
CA PRO A 156 -14.84 -17.01 6.29
C PRO A 156 -14.66 -18.45 5.78
N LEU A 157 -14.80 -18.69 4.47
CA LEU A 157 -14.57 -20.01 3.90
C LEU A 157 -13.08 -20.40 3.94
N TYR A 158 -12.20 -19.42 3.77
CA TYR A 158 -10.76 -19.64 3.84
C TYR A 158 -10.31 -19.96 5.27
N GLU A 159 -10.86 -19.29 6.28
CA GLU A 159 -10.57 -19.58 7.71
C GLU A 159 -10.96 -21.03 8.12
N ALA A 160 -11.92 -21.64 7.43
CA ALA A 160 -12.29 -23.03 7.68
C ALA A 160 -11.28 -24.04 7.08
N ALA A 161 -10.53 -23.63 6.06
CA ALA A 161 -9.69 -24.52 5.27
C ALA A 161 -8.19 -24.26 5.44
N GLY A 162 -7.79 -23.02 5.75
CA GLY A 162 -6.41 -22.57 5.86
C GLY A 162 -6.24 -21.54 6.97
N THR A 163 -5.06 -20.93 7.03
CA THR A 163 -4.70 -19.93 8.04
C THR A 163 -4.21 -18.67 7.33
N PRO A 164 -4.91 -17.54 7.46
CA PRO A 164 -4.54 -16.31 6.77
C PRO A 164 -3.26 -15.75 7.35
N ILE A 165 -2.53 -15.04 6.48
CA ILE A 165 -1.37 -14.26 6.89
C ILE A 165 -1.85 -12.81 7.02
N TYR A 166 -1.78 -12.30 8.24
CA TYR A 166 -2.17 -10.94 8.56
C TYR A 166 -0.97 -10.00 8.46
N GLU A 167 -1.20 -8.76 8.03
CA GLU A 167 -0.15 -7.74 8.02
C GLU A 167 0.35 -7.49 9.45
N THR A 168 1.66 -7.64 9.62
CA THR A 168 2.32 -7.46 10.92
C THR A 168 3.45 -6.45 10.77
N PHE A 169 3.50 -5.49 11.68
CA PHE A 169 4.60 -4.54 11.77
C PHE A 169 5.23 -4.58 13.17
N LEU A 170 6.49 -4.16 13.23
CA LEU A 170 7.31 -4.11 14.42
C LEU A 170 7.66 -2.66 14.67
N LEU A 171 7.37 -2.17 15.89
CA LEU A 171 7.80 -0.86 16.36
C LEU A 171 8.97 -1.04 17.32
N SER A 172 10.05 -0.33 17.05
CA SER A 172 11.23 -0.28 17.91
C SER A 172 11.60 1.16 18.15
N ALA A 173 11.61 1.59 19.40
CA ALA A 173 12.02 2.93 19.77
C ALA A 173 12.86 2.86 21.04
N TYR A 174 14.18 2.95 20.88
CA TYR A 174 15.15 2.77 21.95
C TYR A 174 16.10 3.96 22.07
N LEU A 175 16.55 4.16 23.30
CA LEU A 175 17.70 4.99 23.66
C LEU A 175 18.88 4.08 24.05
N ILE A 176 19.99 4.19 23.34
CA ILE A 176 21.27 3.47 23.51
C ILE A 176 22.18 4.38 24.35
N PRO A 177 22.94 3.86 25.34
CA PRO A 177 23.10 4.54 26.63
C PRO A 177 23.66 5.95 26.52
N ALA A 178 22.76 6.94 26.62
CA ALA A 178 23.11 8.31 26.95
C ALA A 178 23.32 8.41 28.47
N THR A 179 24.18 9.32 28.94
CA THR A 179 24.26 9.69 30.35
C THR A 179 22.89 10.17 30.84
N GLY A 180 22.12 9.32 31.51
CA GLY A 180 20.80 9.63 32.08
C GLY A 180 19.77 8.51 31.87
N ALA A 181 18.76 8.46 32.73
CA ALA A 181 17.65 7.52 32.57
C ALA A 181 16.66 8.03 31.51
N LEU A 182 15.91 7.14 30.86
CA LEU A 182 14.82 7.51 29.94
C LEU A 182 13.79 8.37 30.69
N ASP A 183 13.47 9.54 30.15
CA ASP A 183 12.35 10.34 30.63
C ASP A 183 11.06 9.91 29.94
N GLN A 184 10.32 9.00 30.60
CA GLN A 184 9.09 8.41 30.07
C GLN A 184 7.94 9.43 29.93
N ALA A 185 7.96 10.53 30.69
CA ALA A 185 6.91 11.55 30.64
C ALA A 185 7.02 12.41 29.38
N ASN A 186 8.24 12.62 28.89
CA ASN A 186 8.51 13.46 27.74
C ASN A 186 8.85 12.69 26.47
N SER A 187 9.23 11.40 26.55
CA SER A 187 9.59 10.60 25.38
C SER A 187 8.35 10.01 24.69
N TRP A 188 8.19 10.26 23.38
CA TRP A 188 7.04 9.78 22.61
C TRP A 188 7.37 9.54 21.13
N VAL A 189 6.57 8.70 20.48
CA VAL A 189 6.60 8.43 19.03
C VAL A 189 5.19 8.56 18.45
N ARG A 190 5.10 9.01 17.19
CA ARG A 190 3.87 9.05 16.39
C ARG A 190 4.08 8.28 15.10
N LEU A 191 3.10 7.46 14.78
CA LEU A 191 3.11 6.66 13.55
C LEU A 191 2.20 7.31 12.52
N ARG A 192 2.64 7.27 11.27
CA ARG A 192 1.78 7.39 10.10
C ARG A 192 1.38 5.98 9.69
N VAL A 193 0.12 5.65 9.86
CA VAL A 193 -0.45 4.34 9.52
C VAL A 193 -1.25 4.46 8.24
N PHE A 194 -1.23 3.43 7.42
CA PHE A 194 -1.98 3.39 6.17
C PHE A 194 -3.16 2.43 6.29
N ASP A 195 -4.26 2.71 5.60
CA ASP A 195 -5.33 1.74 5.42
C ASP A 195 -5.07 0.83 4.20
N PHE A 196 -5.95 -0.14 3.99
CA PHE A 196 -5.91 -1.03 2.82
C PHE A 196 -5.99 -0.29 1.49
N TRP A 197 -6.66 0.86 1.46
CA TRP A 197 -6.85 1.69 0.28
C TRP A 197 -5.71 2.68 0.04
N GLY A 198 -4.74 2.74 0.95
CA GLY A 198 -3.56 3.61 0.90
C GLY A 198 -3.76 5.00 1.49
N GLU A 199 -4.85 5.29 2.19
CA GLU A 199 -5.00 6.54 2.94
C GLU A 199 -4.16 6.50 4.21
N SER A 200 -3.56 7.63 4.58
CA SER A 200 -2.69 7.72 5.75
C SER A 200 -3.35 8.45 6.91
N TYR A 201 -3.14 7.96 8.12
CA TYR A 201 -3.63 8.50 9.37
C TYR A 201 -2.46 8.66 10.34
N ILE A 202 -2.53 9.66 11.21
CA ILE A 202 -1.49 9.91 12.22
C ILE A 202 -2.03 9.50 13.58
N THR A 203 -1.28 8.68 14.31
CA THR A 203 -1.65 8.25 15.66
C THR A 203 -1.50 9.38 16.67
N GLU A 204 -2.16 9.23 17.81
CA GLU A 204 -1.81 10.01 19.00
C GLU A 204 -0.37 9.71 19.46
N LYS A 205 0.12 10.48 20.45
CA LYS A 205 1.47 10.28 20.99
C LYS A 205 1.51 8.95 21.75
N ILE A 206 2.39 8.05 21.32
CA ILE A 206 2.70 6.81 22.03
C ILE A 206 3.89 7.09 22.92
N TYR A 207 3.69 7.08 24.24
CA TYR A 207 4.77 7.31 25.19
C TYR A 207 5.73 6.13 25.23
N VAL A 208 7.03 6.44 25.24
CA VAL A 208 8.10 5.45 25.23
C VAL A 208 8.40 5.09 26.68
N VAL A 209 8.18 3.83 27.01
CA VAL A 209 8.46 3.24 28.32
C VAL A 209 9.58 2.22 28.22
N ASP A 210 10.15 1.82 29.35
CA ASP A 210 11.11 0.71 29.39
C ASP A 210 10.37 -0.64 29.34
N ASP A 211 10.50 -1.33 28.20
CA ASP A 211 9.90 -2.64 27.92
C ASP A 211 10.34 -3.76 28.88
N ALA A 212 11.40 -3.55 29.66
CA ALA A 212 11.79 -4.48 30.72
C ALA A 212 10.89 -4.40 31.96
N SER A 213 10.18 -3.28 32.17
CA SER A 213 9.43 -2.99 33.40
C SER A 213 7.93 -2.82 33.19
N ILE A 214 7.50 -2.33 32.03
CA ILE A 214 6.11 -2.06 31.70
C ILE A 214 5.81 -2.66 30.33
N ASN A 215 4.64 -3.28 30.15
CA ASN A 215 4.20 -3.75 28.84
C ASN A 215 3.79 -2.56 27.95
N PRO A 216 4.53 -2.24 26.88
CA PRO A 216 4.21 -1.11 26.01
C PRO A 216 3.08 -1.40 25.00
N SER A 217 2.69 -2.66 24.85
CA SER A 217 1.84 -3.13 23.75
C SER A 217 0.44 -2.50 23.77
N THR A 218 -0.17 -2.38 24.96
CA THR A 218 -1.50 -1.79 25.12
C THR A 218 -1.53 -0.30 24.75
N ALA A 219 -0.44 0.44 24.99
CA ALA A 219 -0.36 1.84 24.60
C ALA A 219 -0.33 2.01 23.07
N VAL A 220 0.38 1.12 22.37
CA VAL A 220 0.42 1.10 20.90
C VAL A 220 -0.94 0.68 20.34
N GLU A 221 -1.55 -0.38 20.89
CA GLU A 221 -2.88 -0.86 20.49
C GLU A 221 -3.95 0.23 20.63
N ASN A 222 -4.02 0.90 21.78
CA ASN A 222 -4.97 1.99 22.00
C ASN A 222 -4.77 3.16 21.03
N ALA A 223 -3.52 3.52 20.70
CA ALA A 223 -3.22 4.59 19.76
C ALA A 223 -3.62 4.26 18.31
N LEU A 224 -3.69 2.96 17.95
CA LEU A 224 -4.17 2.50 16.66
C LEU A 224 -5.70 2.42 16.62
N LEU A 225 -6.33 1.97 17.71
CA LEU A 225 -7.79 1.90 17.83
C LEU A 225 -8.44 3.29 17.96
N SER A 226 -7.71 4.30 18.42
CA SER A 226 -8.20 5.69 18.51
C SER A 226 -8.22 6.45 17.18
N LEU A 227 -7.72 5.85 16.09
CA LEU A 227 -7.79 6.45 14.76
C LEU A 227 -9.24 6.73 14.34
N PRO A 228 -9.50 7.82 13.61
CA PRO A 228 -10.85 8.23 13.26
C PRO A 228 -11.56 7.19 12.38
N ASN A 229 -12.89 7.24 12.36
CA ASN A 229 -13.76 6.39 11.52
C ASN A 229 -13.59 4.87 11.72
N SER A 230 -12.93 4.44 12.80
CA SER A 230 -12.61 3.03 13.07
C SER A 230 -11.94 2.34 11.87
N VAL A 231 -11.03 3.08 11.22
CA VAL A 231 -10.24 2.59 10.07
C VAL A 231 -9.51 1.29 10.42
N ILE A 232 -9.03 1.20 11.66
CA ILE A 232 -8.51 -0.02 12.26
C ILE A 232 -9.50 -0.46 13.32
N SER A 233 -10.32 -1.47 12.98
CA SER A 233 -11.34 -1.99 13.89
C SER A 233 -10.80 -2.96 14.94
N SER A 234 -9.70 -3.65 14.62
CA SER A 234 -9.07 -4.64 15.49
C SER A 234 -7.59 -4.76 15.13
N VAL A 235 -6.75 -4.71 16.16
CA VAL A 235 -5.31 -4.92 16.10
C VAL A 235 -4.91 -5.68 17.35
N ASN A 236 -3.94 -6.58 17.24
CA ASN A 236 -3.37 -7.27 18.38
C ASN A 236 -1.90 -6.89 18.49
N CYS A 237 -1.51 -6.26 19.60
CA CYS A 237 -0.14 -5.86 19.87
C CYS A 237 0.42 -6.62 21.07
N GLU A 238 1.64 -7.12 20.94
CA GLU A 238 2.32 -7.86 22.01
C GLU A 238 3.84 -7.70 21.96
N ALA A 239 4.51 -8.09 23.04
CA ALA A 239 5.96 -8.09 23.09
C ALA A 239 6.51 -9.16 22.11
N PRO A 240 7.56 -8.86 21.33
CA PRO A 240 8.16 -9.83 20.41
C PRO A 240 8.64 -11.10 21.13
N GLY A 241 8.43 -12.26 20.51
CA GLY A 241 8.85 -13.54 21.05
C GLY A 241 7.93 -14.15 22.10
N THR A 242 6.74 -13.57 22.34
CA THR A 242 5.77 -14.04 23.33
C THR A 242 5.41 -15.51 23.06
N ALA A 243 5.47 -16.34 24.10
CA ALA A 243 5.25 -17.76 23.97
C ALA A 243 3.79 -18.08 23.63
N GLY A 244 3.56 -18.88 22.58
CA GLY A 244 2.23 -19.37 22.21
C GLY A 244 1.38 -18.37 21.41
N SER A 245 1.94 -17.22 21.04
CA SER A 245 1.25 -16.19 20.25
C SER A 245 1.95 -15.91 18.91
N PHE A 246 1.36 -15.08 18.06
CA PHE A 246 1.84 -14.79 16.70
C PHE A 246 3.26 -14.19 16.68
N SER A 247 3.64 -13.46 17.74
CA SER A 247 4.98 -12.89 17.87
C SER A 247 6.06 -13.92 18.18
N LYS A 248 5.71 -15.19 18.41
CA LYS A 248 6.70 -16.26 18.59
C LYS A 248 7.58 -16.34 17.34
N GLY A 249 8.90 -16.23 17.54
CA GLY A 249 9.87 -16.28 16.44
C GLY A 249 10.11 -14.93 15.76
N ILE A 250 9.33 -13.91 16.10
CA ILE A 250 9.68 -12.53 15.79
C ILE A 250 10.76 -12.10 16.76
N SER A 251 11.94 -11.79 16.23
CA SER A 251 13.00 -11.13 16.98
C SER A 251 13.10 -9.69 16.52
N ILE A 252 12.99 -8.77 17.47
CA ILE A 252 13.39 -7.39 17.25
C ILE A 252 14.85 -7.28 17.68
N PRO A 253 15.74 -6.70 16.86
CA PRO A 253 17.10 -6.44 17.26
C PRO A 253 17.10 -5.34 18.33
N LYS A 254 16.98 -5.76 19.59
CA LYS A 254 17.24 -4.88 20.73
C LYS A 254 18.74 -4.55 20.70
N VAL A 255 19.07 -3.29 20.48
CA VAL A 255 20.45 -2.83 20.56
C VAL A 255 20.94 -3.08 21.98
N THR A 256 22.12 -3.67 22.14
CA THR A 256 22.70 -4.02 23.44
C THR A 256 22.66 -2.81 24.38
N SER A 257 22.01 -2.95 25.55
CA SER A 257 21.81 -1.90 26.56
C SER A 257 20.79 -0.79 26.21
N GLY A 258 19.99 -0.94 25.15
CA GLY A 258 18.94 0.01 24.81
C GLY A 258 17.73 -0.06 25.77
N VAL A 259 17.24 1.11 26.21
CA VAL A 259 16.02 1.27 27.03
C VAL A 259 14.93 1.90 26.16
N GLY A 260 13.75 1.29 26.09
CA GLY A 260 12.65 1.79 25.28
C GLY A 260 11.61 0.73 24.96
N ILE A 261 10.84 0.93 23.88
CA ILE A 261 9.71 0.08 23.51
C ILE A 261 10.04 -0.87 22.35
N SER A 262 9.49 -2.07 22.46
CA SER A 262 9.56 -3.15 21.48
C SER A 262 8.19 -3.81 21.37
N VAL A 263 7.50 -3.61 20.25
CA VAL A 263 6.13 -4.14 20.08
C VAL A 263 5.97 -4.72 18.69
N ALA A 264 5.39 -5.92 18.62
CA ALA A 264 4.87 -6.50 17.39
C ALA A 264 3.35 -6.30 17.36
N CYS A 265 2.82 -5.73 16.28
CA CYS A 265 1.40 -5.50 16.10
C CYS A 265 0.91 -6.15 14.81
N GLN A 266 -0.20 -6.88 14.90
CA GLN A 266 -0.85 -7.56 13.78
C GLN A 266 -2.23 -6.97 13.53
N PHE A 267 -2.51 -6.58 12.28
CA PHE A 267 -3.79 -6.02 11.86
C PHE A 267 -4.80 -7.14 11.57
N ILE A 268 -5.62 -7.47 12.57
CA ILE A 268 -6.68 -8.48 12.42
C ILE A 268 -7.84 -7.92 11.57
N GLY A 269 -8.20 -6.65 11.77
CA GLY A 269 -9.31 -6.01 11.07
C GLY A 269 -9.03 -5.66 9.60
N ASN A 270 -7.76 -5.60 9.20
CA ASN A 270 -7.34 -5.28 7.83
C ASN A 270 -6.21 -6.25 7.41
N PRO A 271 -6.56 -7.50 7.05
CA PRO A 271 -5.59 -8.58 6.83
C PRO A 271 -4.79 -8.47 5.54
N GLY A 272 -5.26 -7.67 4.58
CA GLY A 272 -4.70 -7.64 3.23
C GLY A 272 -3.39 -6.87 3.11
N GLU A 273 -2.90 -6.79 1.88
CA GLU A 273 -1.60 -6.21 1.59
C GLU A 273 -1.59 -4.70 1.84
N MET A 274 -1.05 -4.28 2.99
CA MET A 274 -0.99 -2.89 3.40
C MET A 274 0.43 -2.33 3.29
N ARG A 275 0.52 -1.00 3.21
CA ARG A 275 1.81 -0.32 3.37
C ARG A 275 2.19 -0.36 4.85
N LEU A 276 3.46 -0.63 5.13
CA LEU A 276 3.98 -0.60 6.49
C LEU A 276 3.81 0.79 7.10
N PRO A 277 3.46 0.89 8.40
CA PRO A 277 3.47 2.17 9.08
C PRO A 277 4.85 2.82 9.01
N GLU A 278 4.86 4.15 9.00
CA GLU A 278 6.07 4.95 8.98
C GLU A 278 6.17 5.78 10.25
N ILE A 279 7.39 6.11 10.66
CA ILE A 279 7.59 7.09 11.73
C ILE A 279 7.22 8.46 11.18
N TYR A 280 6.18 9.08 11.76
CA TYR A 280 5.77 10.43 11.38
C TYR A 280 6.63 11.47 12.10
N ASP A 281 6.75 11.32 13.42
CA ASP A 281 7.47 12.24 14.30
C ASP A 281 7.78 11.52 15.62
N TYR A 282 8.84 11.93 16.31
CA TYR A 282 9.20 11.40 17.61
C TYR A 282 10.08 12.36 18.40
N TYR A 283 10.10 12.16 19.70
CA TYR A 283 10.96 12.91 20.62
C TYR A 283 11.45 11.99 21.72
N MET A 284 12.76 11.95 21.93
CA MET A 284 13.39 11.15 22.99
C MET A 284 14.13 12.06 23.97
N ALA A 285 13.85 11.90 25.26
CA ALA A 285 14.44 12.68 26.34
C ALA A 285 15.08 11.79 27.41
N THR A 286 16.09 12.34 28.09
CA THR A 286 16.64 11.75 29.30
C THR A 286 16.38 12.65 30.51
N THR A 287 16.48 12.08 31.70
CA THR A 287 16.34 12.81 32.96
C THR A 287 17.37 13.93 33.17
N LEU A 288 18.45 13.94 32.38
CA LEU A 288 19.56 14.90 32.50
C LEU A 288 19.64 15.89 31.34
N SER A 289 19.04 15.62 30.16
CA SER A 289 19.05 16.49 28.98
C SER A 289 18.02 16.07 27.92
N SER A 290 17.61 16.98 27.03
CA SER A 290 16.84 16.62 25.82
C SER A 290 17.78 16.05 24.76
N VAL A 291 17.56 14.82 24.30
CA VAL A 291 18.55 14.10 23.49
C VAL A 291 18.31 14.27 21.98
N SER A 292 17.09 14.19 21.41
CA SER A 292 16.91 14.52 19.97
C SER A 292 15.47 14.39 19.45
N THR A 293 15.18 15.09 18.34
CA THR A 293 14.09 14.80 17.36
C THR A 293 14.60 14.09 16.09
N GLN A 294 15.87 13.68 16.05
CA GLN A 294 16.53 13.07 14.89
C GLN A 294 17.28 11.78 15.26
N GLN A 295 17.49 10.90 14.26
CA GLN A 295 18.18 9.62 14.46
C GLN A 295 19.64 9.95 14.74
N THR A 296 20.15 9.46 15.86
CA THR A 296 21.57 9.57 16.22
C THR A 296 22.12 8.18 16.51
N SER A 297 23.41 8.06 16.78
CA SER A 297 23.99 6.81 17.29
C SER A 297 23.29 6.32 18.58
N ASP A 298 22.66 7.25 19.32
CA ASP A 298 22.14 7.02 20.66
C ASP A 298 20.61 6.84 20.65
N VAL A 299 19.93 7.14 19.54
CA VAL A 299 18.47 7.02 19.39
C VAL A 299 18.15 6.20 18.16
N THR A 300 17.47 5.08 18.35
CA THR A 300 16.97 4.24 17.25
C THR A 300 15.45 4.18 17.29
N VAL A 301 14.80 4.76 16.29
CA VAL A 301 13.34 4.67 16.10
C VAL A 301 13.04 4.14 14.71
N GLN A 302 12.42 2.97 14.61
CA GLN A 302 12.14 2.35 13.32
C GLN A 302 10.85 1.54 13.35
N VAL A 303 10.18 1.51 12.20
CA VAL A 303 9.14 0.53 11.90
C VAL A 303 9.70 -0.44 10.89
N THR A 304 9.50 -1.72 11.15
CA THR A 304 9.91 -2.78 10.25
C THR A 304 8.85 -3.87 10.19
N ALA A 305 9.06 -4.91 9.39
CA ALA A 305 8.12 -6.04 9.31
C ALA A 305 8.81 -7.37 9.16
N SER A 306 8.25 -8.37 9.85
CA SER A 306 8.76 -9.74 9.92
C SER A 306 8.50 -10.51 8.60
N THR A 307 8.62 -11.83 8.70
CA THR A 307 8.14 -12.83 7.74
C THR A 307 6.65 -12.73 7.46
N PHE A 308 5.86 -12.21 8.41
CA PHE A 308 4.42 -12.03 8.28
C PHE A 308 4.08 -10.73 7.55
N ARG A 309 3.55 -10.87 6.33
CA ARG A 309 3.01 -9.77 5.54
C ARG A 309 1.59 -10.13 5.14
N GLY A 310 0.71 -9.14 5.18
CA GLY A 310 -0.64 -9.29 4.69
C GLY A 310 -0.57 -9.52 3.20
N GLU A 311 -1.23 -10.57 2.75
CA GLU A 311 -1.36 -10.90 1.33
C GLU A 311 -2.84 -10.85 0.98
N ASN A 312 -3.15 -10.43 -0.25
CA ASN A 312 -4.53 -10.55 -0.74
C ASN A 312 -4.84 -11.98 -1.22
N SER A 313 -3.78 -12.67 -1.63
CA SER A 313 -3.82 -13.96 -2.29
C SER A 313 -2.80 -14.88 -1.62
N ASP A 314 -3.24 -16.03 -1.12
CA ASP A 314 -2.34 -17.06 -0.64
C ASP A 314 -1.79 -17.85 -1.84
N LEU A 315 -0.49 -17.75 -2.07
CA LEU A 315 0.21 -18.50 -3.11
C LEU A 315 0.40 -19.98 -2.75
N CYS A 316 0.33 -20.31 -1.46
CA CYS A 316 0.46 -21.66 -0.94
C CYS A 316 -0.91 -22.22 -0.52
N ALA A 317 -1.91 -22.19 -1.41
CA ALA A 317 -3.27 -22.64 -1.10
C ALA A 317 -3.52 -24.13 -1.40
N SER A 318 -2.57 -24.82 -2.05
CA SER A 318 -2.72 -26.24 -2.39
C SER A 318 -2.44 -27.11 -1.15
N LYS A 319 -3.46 -27.78 -0.62
CA LYS A 319 -3.32 -28.66 0.55
C LYS A 319 -2.57 -29.94 0.17
N SER A 320 -1.54 -30.29 0.94
CA SER A 320 -0.82 -31.56 0.77
C SER A 320 -1.48 -32.72 1.53
N VAL A 321 -1.11 -33.96 1.18
CA VAL A 321 -1.47 -35.18 1.94
C VAL A 321 -0.66 -35.35 3.22
N TYR A 322 0.36 -34.51 3.42
CA TYR A 322 1.24 -34.54 4.58
C TYR A 322 0.73 -33.59 5.67
N THR A 323 0.87 -34.03 6.92
CA THR A 323 0.71 -33.15 8.08
C THR A 323 2.02 -33.06 8.84
N ALA A 324 2.38 -31.85 9.29
CA ALA A 324 3.54 -31.62 10.12
C ALA A 324 3.24 -32.09 11.55
N THR A 325 4.19 -32.82 12.14
CA THR A 325 4.05 -33.41 13.48
C THR A 325 4.95 -32.74 14.50
N SER A 326 6.15 -32.36 14.10
CA SER A 326 7.13 -31.70 14.95
C SER A 326 8.21 -31.04 14.09
N ILE A 327 9.07 -30.23 14.73
CA ILE A 327 10.25 -29.70 14.10
C ILE A 327 11.49 -30.00 14.95
N ALA A 328 12.50 -30.57 14.32
CA ALA A 328 13.80 -30.84 14.92
C ALA A 328 14.83 -29.83 14.40
N THR A 329 15.74 -29.38 15.28
CA THR A 329 16.83 -28.43 14.95
C THR A 329 16.38 -27.11 14.30
N ASN A 330 15.08 -26.78 14.38
CA ASN A 330 14.42 -25.66 13.67
C ASN A 330 14.44 -25.73 12.14
N THR A 331 15.07 -26.72 11.51
CA THR A 331 15.16 -26.83 10.05
C THR A 331 14.57 -28.12 9.50
N VAL A 332 14.36 -29.15 10.32
CA VAL A 332 13.83 -30.44 9.87
C VAL A 332 12.40 -30.60 10.35
N VAL A 333 11.44 -30.50 9.43
CA VAL A 333 10.02 -30.70 9.73
C VAL A 333 9.69 -32.17 9.56
N SER A 334 9.28 -32.81 10.64
CA SER A 334 8.77 -34.19 10.61
C SER A 334 7.34 -34.19 10.11
N ILE A 335 7.01 -35.14 9.24
CA ILE A 335 5.68 -35.25 8.62
C ILE A 335 5.08 -36.63 8.85
N ALA A 336 3.75 -36.70 8.78
CA ALA A 336 2.99 -37.93 8.69
C ALA A 336 2.08 -37.90 7.46
N THR A 337 1.85 -39.06 6.85
CA THR A 337 0.91 -39.22 5.73
C THR A 337 -0.47 -39.56 6.24
N VAL A 338 -1.50 -38.91 5.70
CA VAL A 338 -2.91 -39.22 6.01
C VAL A 338 -3.47 -40.31 5.07
N ALA A 339 -2.77 -40.62 3.97
CA ALA A 339 -3.21 -41.58 2.95
C ALA A 339 -2.64 -43.00 3.14
N THR A 340 -3.49 -44.01 2.91
CA THR A 340 -3.09 -45.42 2.74
C THR A 340 -2.61 -45.66 1.30
N GLY A 341 -1.31 -45.85 1.10
CA GLY A 341 -0.66 -46.09 -0.20
C GLY A 341 0.39 -45.03 -0.52
N SER A 342 1.58 -45.44 -0.98
CA SER A 342 2.72 -44.53 -1.27
C SER A 342 2.29 -43.38 -2.20
N PRO A 343 2.09 -42.16 -1.70
CA PRO A 343 1.76 -41.03 -2.57
C PRO A 343 3.02 -40.63 -3.35
N ALA A 344 2.84 -40.18 -4.58
CA ALA A 344 3.89 -39.49 -5.33
C ALA A 344 4.35 -38.24 -4.56
N LEU A 345 5.58 -37.78 -4.78
CA LEU A 345 6.07 -36.52 -4.21
C LEU A 345 5.20 -35.35 -4.73
N GLU A 346 4.39 -34.75 -3.84
CA GLU A 346 3.50 -33.63 -4.20
C GLU A 346 4.26 -32.31 -4.39
N PHE A 347 5.44 -32.21 -3.80
CA PHE A 347 6.34 -31.07 -3.96
C PHE A 347 7.80 -31.53 -3.85
N ALA A 348 8.70 -30.78 -4.52
CA ALA A 348 10.12 -31.09 -4.63
C ALA A 348 10.99 -30.10 -3.83
N ALA A 349 12.31 -30.22 -3.97
CA ALA A 349 13.24 -29.19 -3.51
C ALA A 349 12.90 -27.83 -4.16
N PHE A 350 13.14 -26.76 -3.42
CA PHE A 350 12.79 -25.38 -3.74
C PHE A 350 11.29 -25.09 -3.87
N ALA A 351 10.42 -25.99 -3.41
CA ALA A 351 9.00 -25.66 -3.24
C ALA A 351 8.79 -24.73 -2.04
N LEU A 352 7.89 -23.77 -2.18
CA LEU A 352 7.35 -23.01 -1.06
C LEU A 352 6.25 -23.82 -0.38
N VAL A 353 6.39 -24.00 0.93
CA VAL A 353 5.40 -24.66 1.78
C VAL A 353 4.91 -23.69 2.83
N LYS A 354 3.62 -23.79 3.17
CA LYS A 354 3.00 -23.00 4.22
C LYS A 354 2.57 -23.90 5.36
N ILE A 355 3.03 -23.57 6.55
CA ILE A 355 2.65 -24.22 7.80
C ILE A 355 2.10 -23.12 8.70
N ARG A 356 0.80 -23.19 8.99
CA ARG A 356 0.06 -22.10 9.66
C ARG A 356 0.23 -20.78 8.88
N ASP A 357 0.70 -19.74 9.55
CA ASP A 357 0.90 -18.38 9.05
C ASP A 357 2.31 -18.13 8.48
N GLN A 358 3.15 -19.16 8.36
CA GLN A 358 4.51 -19.02 7.84
C GLN A 358 4.73 -19.72 6.51
N ILE A 359 5.30 -18.99 5.56
CA ILE A 359 5.80 -19.51 4.29
C ILE A 359 7.28 -19.84 4.45
N LEU A 360 7.65 -21.05 4.04
CA LEU A 360 8.95 -21.66 4.26
C LEU A 360 9.45 -22.25 2.94
N LEU A 361 10.76 -22.22 2.71
CA LEU A 361 11.37 -22.80 1.52
C LEU A 361 12.01 -24.15 1.83
N VAL A 362 11.67 -25.16 1.03
CA VAL A 362 12.19 -26.53 1.19
C VAL A 362 13.53 -26.68 0.47
N THR A 363 14.55 -27.21 1.14
CA THR A 363 15.84 -27.55 0.50
C THR A 363 15.86 -29.01 0.01
N SER A 364 15.30 -29.93 0.78
CA SER A 364 15.25 -31.35 0.42
C SER A 364 14.06 -32.04 1.06
N VAL A 365 13.57 -33.11 0.41
CA VAL A 365 12.42 -33.89 0.86
C VAL A 365 12.85 -35.33 1.07
N GLN A 366 12.69 -35.83 2.30
CA GLN A 366 12.78 -37.26 2.60
C GLN A 366 11.38 -37.87 2.52
N THR A 367 11.16 -38.69 1.49
CA THR A 367 9.87 -39.30 1.20
C THR A 367 9.21 -39.86 2.46
N THR A 368 8.02 -39.36 2.80
CA THR A 368 7.14 -39.82 3.90
C THR A 368 7.63 -39.63 5.34
N VAL A 369 8.80 -39.04 5.57
CA VAL A 369 9.38 -38.91 6.93
C VAL A 369 9.57 -37.45 7.34
N SER A 370 10.26 -36.67 6.50
CA SER A 370 10.58 -35.28 6.83
C SER A 370 10.92 -34.48 5.58
N PHE A 371 10.94 -33.16 5.71
CA PHE A 371 11.63 -32.30 4.75
C PHE A 371 12.47 -31.29 5.51
N THR A 372 13.53 -30.82 4.86
CA THR A 372 14.44 -29.83 5.43
C THR A 372 14.14 -28.47 4.82
N LEU A 373 14.17 -27.44 5.67
CA LEU A 373 13.99 -26.04 5.31
C LEU A 373 15.33 -25.39 5.00
N VAL A 374 15.33 -24.45 4.06
CA VAL A 374 16.50 -23.60 3.76
C VAL A 374 16.81 -22.69 4.96
N TYR A 375 15.79 -22.06 5.52
CA TYR A 375 15.91 -21.17 6.68
C TYR A 375 15.21 -21.78 7.90
N PRO A 376 15.72 -21.56 9.12
CA PRO A 376 15.12 -22.12 10.33
C PRO A 376 13.74 -21.52 10.61
N TYR A 377 12.80 -22.36 11.05
CA TYR A 377 11.50 -21.98 11.58
C TYR A 377 11.59 -21.74 13.09
N LYS A 378 11.20 -20.54 13.52
CA LYS A 378 11.17 -20.14 14.94
C LYS A 378 9.77 -19.78 15.44
N GLY A 379 8.75 -20.05 14.64
CA GLY A 379 7.36 -19.74 14.94
C GLY A 379 6.79 -20.50 16.14
N ILE A 380 5.46 -20.44 16.28
CA ILE A 380 4.71 -21.20 17.28
C ILE A 380 5.01 -22.69 17.15
N THR A 381 5.05 -23.43 18.27
CA THR A 381 5.21 -24.89 18.23
C THR A 381 4.23 -25.52 17.24
N ILE A 382 4.77 -26.35 16.33
CA ILE A 382 3.97 -27.13 15.39
C ILE A 382 3.22 -28.20 16.20
N ALA A 383 1.89 -28.08 16.25
CA ALA A 383 1.05 -29.10 16.86
C ALA A 383 1.03 -30.35 15.97
N ALA A 384 0.82 -31.52 16.59
CA ALA A 384 0.64 -32.75 15.82
C ALA A 384 -0.53 -32.62 14.83
N ASN A 385 -0.36 -33.15 13.63
CA ASN A 385 -1.34 -33.11 12.54
C ASN A 385 -1.62 -31.70 11.97
N THR A 386 -0.68 -30.76 12.08
CA THR A 386 -0.82 -29.45 11.44
C THR A 386 -0.80 -29.62 9.91
N PRO A 387 -1.79 -29.10 9.17
CA PRO A 387 -1.81 -29.23 7.71
C PRO A 387 -0.63 -28.49 7.07
N VAL A 388 -0.04 -29.10 6.04
CA VAL A 388 0.99 -28.48 5.20
C VAL A 388 0.36 -28.12 3.86
N PHE A 389 0.52 -26.88 3.44
CA PHE A 389 0.14 -26.42 2.10
C PHE A 389 1.40 -26.12 1.29
N TYR A 390 1.27 -26.08 -0.03
CA TYR A 390 2.36 -25.78 -0.93
C TYR A 390 1.91 -24.91 -2.10
N ALA A 391 2.86 -24.23 -2.73
CA ALA A 391 2.63 -23.46 -3.94
C ALA A 391 2.83 -24.35 -5.17
N SER A 392 1.77 -24.55 -5.97
CA SER A 392 1.83 -25.34 -7.21
C SER A 392 2.12 -24.51 -8.47
N GLY A 393 1.87 -23.20 -8.42
CA GLY A 393 2.12 -22.24 -9.52
C GLY A 393 3.29 -21.30 -9.31
N VAL A 394 4.20 -21.63 -8.39
CA VAL A 394 5.35 -20.78 -8.05
C VAL A 394 6.63 -21.57 -8.23
N THR A 395 7.58 -20.98 -8.95
CA THR A 395 8.94 -21.52 -9.11
C THR A 395 9.92 -20.67 -8.34
N VAL A 396 10.76 -21.31 -7.53
CA VAL A 396 11.84 -20.65 -6.80
C VAL A 396 13.17 -21.20 -7.29
N ALA A 397 14.11 -20.32 -7.62
CA ALA A 397 15.45 -20.68 -8.06
C ALA A 397 16.49 -19.82 -7.36
N ALA A 398 17.62 -20.42 -6.98
CA ALA A 398 18.77 -19.65 -6.49
C ALA A 398 19.42 -18.90 -7.65
N ASP A 399 19.89 -17.66 -7.42
CA ASP A 399 20.79 -17.00 -8.37
C ASP A 399 22.15 -17.69 -8.31
N THR A 400 22.51 -18.41 -9.37
CA THR A 400 23.76 -19.17 -9.44
C THR A 400 25.00 -18.27 -9.55
N ALA A 401 24.84 -17.00 -9.89
CA ALA A 401 25.93 -16.06 -10.09
C ALA A 401 26.20 -15.19 -8.84
N ALA A 402 25.19 -14.93 -8.01
CA ALA A 402 25.30 -14.00 -6.89
C ALA A 402 24.71 -14.56 -5.58
N GLN A 403 25.45 -14.35 -4.50
CA GLN A 403 25.01 -14.61 -3.13
C GLN A 403 24.96 -13.29 -2.36
N ILE A 404 24.09 -13.19 -1.35
CA ILE A 404 24.08 -12.06 -0.42
C ILE A 404 25.38 -12.13 0.38
N ALA A 405 26.24 -11.13 0.23
CA ALA A 405 27.52 -11.05 0.93
C ALA A 405 27.36 -10.42 2.32
N ALA A 406 26.59 -9.33 2.40
CA ALA A 406 26.28 -8.67 3.66
C ALA A 406 24.95 -7.92 3.61
N TRP A 407 24.16 -8.06 4.67
CA TRP A 407 22.94 -7.31 4.89
C TRP A 407 22.81 -6.89 6.36
N ALA A 408 23.00 -5.59 6.60
CA ALA A 408 22.82 -5.00 7.92
C ALA A 408 21.34 -4.95 8.31
N ILE A 409 21.07 -5.15 9.60
CA ILE A 409 19.76 -4.91 10.20
C ILE A 409 19.38 -3.44 10.04
N GLY A 410 18.10 -3.17 9.76
CA GLY A 410 17.60 -1.80 9.59
C GLY A 410 17.97 -1.17 8.24
N SER A 411 18.72 -1.90 7.39
CA SER A 411 19.03 -1.46 6.02
C SER A 411 18.06 -2.06 5.01
N ASN A 412 17.59 -1.27 4.06
CA ASN A 412 16.89 -1.73 2.85
C ASN A 412 17.84 -1.96 1.67
N VAL A 413 19.15 -1.97 1.93
CA VAL A 413 20.21 -2.19 0.95
C VAL A 413 21.12 -3.31 1.43
N PHE A 414 21.43 -4.24 0.53
CA PHE A 414 22.40 -5.30 0.75
C PHE A 414 23.41 -5.39 -0.38
N THR A 415 24.52 -6.06 -0.11
CA THR A 415 25.59 -6.29 -1.09
C THR A 415 25.61 -7.74 -1.53
N VAL A 416 25.97 -7.97 -2.79
CA VAL A 416 26.11 -9.31 -3.37
C VAL A 416 27.57 -9.62 -3.70
N SER A 417 27.92 -10.91 -3.70
CA SER A 417 29.28 -11.40 -3.91
C SER A 417 29.82 -11.20 -5.33
N ALA A 418 28.92 -11.10 -6.32
CA ALA A 418 29.22 -10.84 -7.72
C ALA A 418 27.98 -10.25 -8.41
N ALA A 419 28.14 -9.78 -9.66
CA ALA A 419 27.03 -9.27 -10.45
C ALA A 419 25.98 -10.39 -10.67
N PRO A 420 24.69 -10.15 -10.36
CA PRO A 420 23.65 -11.16 -10.44
C PRO A 420 23.34 -11.52 -11.89
N GLY A 421 22.96 -12.78 -12.10
CA GLY A 421 22.64 -13.29 -13.43
C GLY A 421 21.20 -12.98 -13.84
N GLN A 422 20.26 -13.03 -12.88
CA GLN A 422 18.83 -12.89 -13.16
C GLN A 422 18.14 -11.79 -12.33
N LEU A 423 18.81 -11.27 -11.30
CA LEU A 423 18.23 -10.25 -10.43
C LEU A 423 18.12 -8.89 -11.12
N VAL A 424 16.89 -8.41 -11.28
CA VAL A 424 16.54 -7.09 -11.83
C VAL A 424 15.49 -6.38 -10.98
N ALA A 425 15.34 -5.08 -11.20
CA ALA A 425 14.27 -4.31 -10.57
C ALA A 425 12.89 -4.90 -10.92
N GLY A 426 12.04 -5.05 -9.90
CA GLY A 426 10.72 -5.68 -10.01
C GLY A 426 10.68 -7.16 -9.65
N ASN A 427 11.82 -7.86 -9.55
CA ASN A 427 11.81 -9.25 -9.09
C ASN A 427 11.35 -9.36 -7.63
N LEU A 428 10.64 -10.45 -7.36
CA LEU A 428 10.31 -10.92 -6.02
C LEU A 428 11.41 -11.89 -5.57
N ILE A 429 11.98 -11.66 -4.41
CA ILE A 429 12.99 -12.54 -3.80
C ILE A 429 12.49 -13.10 -2.48
N PHE A 430 12.96 -14.29 -2.11
CA PHE A 430 12.67 -14.95 -0.85
C PHE A 430 13.95 -15.14 -0.04
N VAL A 431 14.03 -14.49 1.11
CA VAL A 431 15.22 -14.46 1.98
C VAL A 431 14.76 -14.53 3.42
N GLU A 432 15.34 -15.45 4.22
CA GLU A 432 15.07 -15.56 5.66
C GLU A 432 13.57 -15.68 6.01
N ASN A 433 12.85 -16.53 5.27
CA ASN A 433 11.41 -16.75 5.38
C ASN A 433 10.53 -15.50 5.08
N ALA A 434 11.07 -14.51 4.37
CA ALA A 434 10.37 -13.29 4.01
C ALA A 434 10.51 -12.95 2.53
N PHE A 435 9.45 -12.38 1.96
CA PHE A 435 9.46 -11.85 0.59
C PHE A 435 9.93 -10.40 0.55
N PHE A 436 10.74 -10.06 -0.45
CA PHE A 436 11.15 -8.67 -0.73
C PHE A 436 11.02 -8.36 -2.22
N TYR A 437 10.65 -7.13 -2.54
CA TYR A 437 10.64 -6.64 -3.91
C TYR A 437 11.91 -5.84 -4.19
N VAL A 438 12.62 -6.22 -5.25
CA VAL A 438 13.80 -5.49 -5.71
C VAL A 438 13.37 -4.17 -6.33
N ARG A 439 13.87 -3.06 -5.79
CA ARG A 439 13.56 -1.70 -6.28
C ARG A 439 14.58 -1.23 -7.30
N SER A 440 15.85 -1.53 -7.07
CA SER A 440 16.93 -1.20 -8.00
C SER A 440 18.15 -2.07 -7.73
N VAL A 441 18.88 -2.36 -8.79
CA VAL A 441 20.25 -2.88 -8.74
C VAL A 441 21.16 -1.76 -9.21
N ASP A 442 22.25 -1.49 -8.51
CA ASP A 442 23.19 -0.44 -8.87
C ASP A 442 23.91 -0.72 -10.20
N ALA A 443 24.54 0.30 -10.77
CA ALA A 443 25.23 0.17 -12.05
C ALA A 443 26.42 -0.81 -12.02
N THR A 444 26.96 -1.10 -10.82
CA THR A 444 28.04 -2.08 -10.65
C THR A 444 27.54 -3.52 -10.53
N GLY A 445 26.24 -3.70 -10.30
CA GLY A 445 25.63 -5.01 -10.04
C GLY A 445 25.94 -5.57 -8.65
N LEU A 446 26.57 -4.81 -7.76
CA LEU A 446 27.03 -5.30 -6.45
C LEU A 446 26.14 -4.86 -5.28
N THR A 447 25.26 -3.89 -5.52
CA THR A 447 24.39 -3.33 -4.49
C THR A 447 22.93 -3.42 -4.92
N VAL A 448 22.10 -4.01 -4.07
CA VAL A 448 20.68 -4.23 -4.32
C VAL A 448 19.86 -3.48 -3.28
N LYS A 449 18.89 -2.68 -3.74
CA LYS A 449 17.92 -2.00 -2.88
C LYS A 449 16.58 -2.71 -2.97
N VAL A 450 15.99 -3.00 -1.81
CA VAL A 450 14.67 -3.62 -1.68
C VAL A 450 13.63 -2.64 -1.15
N ASP A 451 12.38 -3.10 -1.07
CA ASP A 451 11.22 -2.31 -0.68
C ASP A 451 11.17 -1.91 0.80
N ARG A 452 11.89 -2.61 1.68
CA ARG A 452 11.82 -2.39 3.14
C ARG A 452 13.12 -2.77 3.86
N ASN A 453 13.24 -2.33 5.11
CA ASN A 453 14.39 -2.63 5.95
C ASN A 453 14.40 -4.10 6.38
N PHE A 454 15.60 -4.67 6.48
CA PHE A 454 15.81 -6.04 6.93
C PHE A 454 15.80 -6.17 8.45
N ASN A 455 15.13 -7.20 8.94
CA ASN A 455 14.90 -7.43 10.37
C ASN A 455 15.86 -8.42 11.02
N GLY A 456 16.87 -8.84 10.27
CA GLY A 456 17.78 -9.88 10.70
C GLY A 456 17.32 -11.26 10.21
N ASN A 457 18.21 -12.22 10.36
CA ASN A 457 18.02 -13.58 9.89
C ASN A 457 16.97 -14.35 10.70
N ALA A 458 16.41 -15.41 10.11
CA ALA A 458 15.40 -16.25 10.74
C ALA A 458 15.94 -17.04 11.95
N ALA A 459 17.27 -17.20 12.06
CA ALA A 459 17.89 -17.95 13.15
C ALA A 459 17.87 -17.20 14.49
N GLY A 460 18.22 -15.90 14.48
CA GLY A 460 18.41 -15.11 15.70
C GLY A 460 18.20 -13.61 15.53
N GLY A 461 17.64 -13.16 14.41
CA GLY A 461 17.40 -11.74 14.16
C GLY A 461 18.69 -10.92 14.02
N VAL A 462 19.79 -11.54 13.55
CA VAL A 462 21.09 -10.87 13.37
C VAL A 462 21.34 -10.51 11.90
N ALA A 463 22.28 -9.61 11.65
CA ALA A 463 22.70 -9.25 10.29
C ALA A 463 23.24 -10.47 9.52
N ILE A 464 23.08 -10.46 8.19
CA ILE A 464 23.76 -11.42 7.31
C ILE A 464 25.19 -10.93 7.11
N SER A 465 26.16 -11.75 7.51
CA SER A 465 27.60 -11.43 7.48
C SER A 465 28.43 -12.48 6.73
N ALA A 466 27.78 -13.44 6.09
CA ALA A 466 28.41 -14.49 5.30
C ALA A 466 27.60 -14.73 4.02
N ASN A 467 28.27 -15.28 3.01
CA ASN A 467 27.65 -15.59 1.73
C ASN A 467 26.45 -16.52 1.91
N GLN A 468 25.30 -16.04 1.47
CA GLN A 468 24.03 -16.74 1.57
C GLN A 468 23.31 -16.73 0.23
N ASP A 469 22.72 -17.86 -0.14
CA ASP A 469 21.98 -17.97 -1.40
C ASP A 469 20.77 -17.02 -1.42
N LEU A 470 20.60 -16.38 -2.57
CA LEU A 470 19.48 -15.51 -2.90
C LEU A 470 18.51 -16.29 -3.78
N TYR A 471 17.24 -16.37 -3.37
CA TYR A 471 16.21 -17.07 -4.12
C TYR A 471 15.28 -16.10 -4.83
N ILE A 472 15.17 -16.25 -6.15
CA ILE A 472 14.24 -15.50 -7.00
C ILE A 472 12.94 -16.29 -7.12
N VAL A 473 11.82 -15.63 -6.88
CA VAL A 473 10.48 -16.21 -6.92
C VAL A 473 9.78 -15.73 -8.20
N THR A 474 9.34 -16.68 -9.00
CA THR A 474 8.52 -16.41 -10.20
C THR A 474 7.15 -17.03 -10.01
N ILE A 475 6.12 -16.22 -10.20
CA ILE A 475 4.71 -16.62 -10.06
C ILE A 475 4.15 -16.78 -11.48
N ALA A 476 3.44 -17.88 -11.73
CA ALA A 476 2.74 -18.06 -13.00
C ALA A 476 1.70 -16.95 -13.25
N ASP A 477 1.48 -16.59 -14.51
CA ASP A 477 0.42 -15.65 -14.91
C ASP A 477 -0.56 -16.36 -15.87
N PRO A 478 -1.81 -16.63 -15.46
CA PRO A 478 -2.39 -16.35 -14.13
C PRO A 478 -1.82 -17.28 -13.03
N PRO A 479 -1.84 -16.86 -11.75
CA PRO A 479 -1.34 -17.67 -10.64
C PRO A 479 -2.20 -18.93 -10.47
N THR A 480 -1.58 -20.10 -10.63
CA THR A 480 -2.25 -21.40 -10.46
C THR A 480 -2.10 -21.91 -9.03
N GLY A 481 -3.19 -22.45 -8.46
CA GLY A 481 -3.16 -23.02 -7.10
C GLY A 481 -3.07 -21.97 -5.98
N SER A 482 -3.37 -20.71 -6.28
CA SER A 482 -3.52 -19.62 -5.31
C SER A 482 -4.97 -19.40 -4.91
N TYR A 483 -5.22 -18.82 -3.74
CA TYR A 483 -6.56 -18.45 -3.26
C TYR A 483 -6.62 -16.98 -2.84
N ASN A 484 -7.57 -16.21 -3.37
CA ASN A 484 -7.80 -14.82 -2.96
C ASN A 484 -8.67 -14.80 -1.69
N TYR A 485 -8.04 -14.73 -0.52
CA TYR A 485 -8.75 -14.78 0.76
C TYR A 485 -9.14 -13.41 1.30
N VAL A 486 -8.57 -12.33 0.77
CA VAL A 486 -8.98 -10.97 1.18
C VAL A 486 -10.01 -10.45 0.19
N SER A 487 -11.18 -10.12 0.71
CA SER A 487 -12.28 -9.60 -0.10
C SER A 487 -13.01 -8.45 0.59
N GLU A 488 -13.60 -7.59 -0.23
CA GLU A 488 -14.52 -6.57 0.24
C GLU A 488 -15.75 -7.23 0.87
N CYS A 489 -16.25 -6.64 1.95
CA CYS A 489 -17.43 -7.09 2.70
C CYS A 489 -17.24 -8.39 3.50
N SER A 490 -16.04 -8.96 3.51
CA SER A 490 -15.69 -10.09 4.40
C SER A 490 -15.17 -9.64 5.76
N GLY A 491 -14.83 -8.35 5.91
CA GLY A 491 -14.51 -7.74 7.20
C GLY A 491 -15.78 -7.49 8.00
N ARG A 492 -15.90 -8.12 9.18
CA ARG A 492 -17.05 -7.92 10.09
C ARG A 492 -17.17 -6.48 10.61
#